data_AF-A0A519LVV4-F1
#
_entry.id   AF-A0A519LVV4-F1
#
_cell.length_a   1.000
_cell.length_b   1.000
_cell.length_c   1.000
_cell.angle_alpha   90.00
_cell.angle_beta   90.00
_cell.angle_gamma   90.00
#
_symmetry.space_group_name_H-M   'P 1'
#
loop_
_entity.id
_entity.type
_entity.pdbx_description
1 polymer ?
#
loop_
_entity_poly.entity_id
_entity_poly.type
_entity_poly.pdbx_seq_one_letter_code
_entity_poly.pdbx_strand_id
1 'polypeptide(L)'
;MLFDYEELEEKLVAACNEVHRVYVEKFVADDIYFAGRGQKLDSFMLGLQREFETATLVFLKKHNIHNDAEAKKRAFTITKLYAKRCVDDFSKV
;
A
#
# COMPACT_ATOMS: atom_id res chain seq x y z
N MET A 1 21.16 -15.83 4.02
CA MET A 1 21.16 -14.47 4.59
C MET A 1 19.72 -13.99 4.62
N LEU A 2 19.20 -13.54 5.77
CA LEU A 2 17.95 -12.80 5.82
C LEU A 2 18.29 -11.35 5.48
N PHE A 3 17.77 -10.88 4.34
CA PHE A 3 17.76 -9.46 4.04
C PHE A 3 16.76 -8.78 4.99
N ASP A 4 17.10 -7.62 5.52
CA ASP A 4 16.24 -6.87 6.42
C ASP A 4 15.21 -6.07 5.61
N TYR A 5 13.93 -6.30 5.91
CA TYR A 5 12.79 -5.66 5.24
C TYR A 5 12.09 -4.63 6.12
N GLU A 6 12.60 -4.31 7.32
CA GLU A 6 11.97 -3.30 8.21
C GLU A 6 11.77 -1.95 7.48
N GLU A 7 12.76 -1.49 6.69
CA GLU A 7 12.62 -0.27 5.89
C GLU A 7 11.48 -0.38 4.84
N LEU A 8 11.26 -1.58 4.27
CA LEU A 8 10.13 -1.80 3.36
C LEU A 8 8.81 -1.72 4.12
N GLU A 9 8.73 -2.34 5.29
CA GLU A 9 7.53 -2.34 6.14
C GLU A 9 7.14 -0.92 6.56
N GLU A 10 8.09 -0.11 7.02
CA GLU A 10 7.86 1.29 7.38
C GLU A 10 7.32 2.11 6.20
N LYS A 11 7.90 1.91 5.00
CA LYS A 11 7.42 2.58 3.78
C LYS A 11 6.02 2.16 3.38
N LEU A 12 5.67 0.88 3.56
CA LEU A 12 4.32 0.37 3.26
C LEU A 12 3.29 0.95 4.24
N VAL A 13 3.65 1.08 5.53
CA VAL A 13 2.79 1.75 6.53
C VAL A 13 2.59 3.22 6.18
N ALA A 14 3.66 3.94 5.84
CA ALA A 14 3.58 5.34 5.43
C ALA A 14 2.72 5.52 4.17
N ALA A 15 2.91 4.66 3.16
CA ALA A 15 2.11 4.66 1.94
C ALA A 15 0.62 4.39 2.22
N CYS A 16 0.31 3.44 3.10
CA CYS A 16 -1.08 3.17 3.50
C CYS A 16 -1.73 4.42 4.15
N ASN A 17 -1.02 5.06 5.08
CA ASN A 17 -1.51 6.26 5.75
C ASN A 17 -1.72 7.43 4.78
N GLU A 18 -0.82 7.60 3.82
CA GLU A 18 -0.96 8.65 2.79
C GLU A 18 -2.17 8.40 1.89
N VAL A 19 -2.34 7.17 1.39
CA VAL A 19 -3.51 6.80 0.57
C VAL A 19 -4.79 6.98 1.37
N HIS A 20 -4.80 6.60 2.65
CA HIS A 20 -5.93 6.83 3.53
C HIS A 20 -6.22 8.32 3.74
N ARG A 21 -5.20 9.14 4.01
CA ARG A 21 -5.36 10.60 4.16
C ARG A 21 -5.91 11.24 2.90
N VAL A 22 -5.31 10.95 1.74
CA VAL A 22 -5.75 11.49 0.44
C VAL A 22 -7.19 11.06 0.15
N TYR A 23 -7.56 9.84 0.53
CA TYR A 23 -8.93 9.36 0.38
C TYR A 23 -9.89 10.12 1.30
N VAL A 24 -9.57 10.23 2.60
CA VAL A 24 -10.37 10.99 3.58
C VAL A 24 -10.52 12.45 3.13
N GLU A 25 -9.45 13.13 2.72
CA GLU A 25 -9.52 14.51 2.23
C GLU A 25 -10.42 14.65 0.99
N LYS A 26 -10.32 13.71 0.03
CA LYS A 26 -11.13 13.74 -1.19
C LYS A 26 -12.60 13.41 -0.97
N PHE A 27 -12.94 12.65 0.06
CA PHE A 27 -14.29 12.09 0.22
C PHE A 27 -15.03 12.51 1.48
N VAL A 28 -14.35 13.08 2.49
CA VAL A 28 -14.98 13.71 3.67
C VAL A 28 -15.33 15.17 3.41
N ALA A 29 -14.64 15.86 2.50
CA ALA A 29 -14.98 17.23 2.11
C ALA A 29 -16.28 17.33 1.29
N ASP A 30 -16.66 16.26 0.60
CA ASP A 30 -17.95 16.16 -0.12
C ASP A 30 -18.94 15.35 0.74
N ASP A 31 -19.97 16.02 1.25
CA ASP A 31 -21.07 15.55 2.13
C ASP A 31 -21.90 14.34 1.60
N ILE A 32 -21.42 13.63 0.57
CA ILE A 32 -22.09 12.55 -0.15
C ILE A 32 -21.64 11.18 0.40
N TYR A 33 -21.79 11.02 1.71
CA TYR A 33 -21.20 9.92 2.48
C TYR A 33 -21.83 8.54 2.23
N PHE A 34 -22.95 8.42 1.50
CA PHE A 34 -23.74 7.18 1.50
C PHE A 34 -23.98 6.48 0.15
N ALA A 35 -23.78 7.12 -1.01
CA ALA A 35 -24.27 6.55 -2.28
C ALA A 35 -23.22 5.80 -3.16
N GLY A 36 -21.93 5.81 -2.81
CA GLY A 36 -20.86 5.38 -3.74
C GLY A 36 -19.77 4.45 -3.18
N ARG A 37 -20.04 3.69 -2.11
CA ARG A 37 -18.99 2.91 -1.41
C ARG A 37 -18.20 1.94 -2.30
N GLY A 38 -18.83 1.29 -3.29
CA GLY A 38 -18.14 0.33 -4.16
C GLY A 38 -17.10 0.95 -5.10
N GLN A 39 -17.52 1.95 -5.90
CA GLN A 39 -16.63 2.62 -6.87
C GLN A 39 -15.45 3.37 -6.22
N LYS A 40 -15.64 3.84 -4.98
CA LYS A 40 -14.60 4.50 -4.21
C LYS A 40 -13.58 3.50 -3.64
N LEU A 41 -14.02 2.30 -3.22
CA LEU A 41 -13.12 1.26 -2.70
C LEU A 41 -12.22 0.69 -3.79
N ASP A 42 -12.72 0.57 -5.02
CA ASP A 42 -11.90 0.20 -6.19
C ASP A 42 -10.81 1.26 -6.47
N SER A 43 -11.16 2.54 -6.39
CA SER A 43 -10.21 3.65 -6.57
C SER A 43 -9.15 3.68 -5.46
N PHE A 44 -9.54 3.38 -4.22
CA PHE A 44 -8.62 3.21 -3.09
C PHE A 44 -7.68 2.03 -3.31
N MET A 45 -8.20 0.86 -3.71
CA MET A 45 -7.40 -0.34 -3.98
C MET A 45 -6.40 -0.12 -5.12
N LEU A 46 -6.80 0.56 -6.20
CA LEU A 46 -5.89 0.90 -7.30
C LEU A 46 -4.78 1.87 -6.88
N GLY A 47 -5.12 2.90 -6.08
CA GLY A 47 -4.14 3.83 -5.52
C GLY A 47 -3.15 3.11 -4.60
N LEU A 48 -3.67 2.30 -3.68
CA LEU A 48 -2.88 1.49 -2.76
C LEU A 48 -1.93 0.56 -3.51
N GLN A 49 -2.43 -0.18 -4.50
CA GLN A 49 -1.62 -1.10 -5.30
C GLN A 49 -0.45 -0.36 -5.98
N ARG A 50 -0.71 0.80 -6.60
CA ARG A 50 0.32 1.59 -7.28
C ARG A 50 1.40 2.07 -6.32
N GLU A 51 1.01 2.63 -5.17
CA GLU A 51 1.97 3.13 -4.19
C GLU A 51 2.82 2.00 -3.60
N PHE A 52 2.19 0.85 -3.33
CA PHE A 52 2.83 -0.32 -2.76
C PHE A 52 3.81 -0.97 -3.75
N GLU A 53 3.41 -1.12 -5.01
CA GLU A 53 4.31 -1.58 -6.07
C GLU A 53 5.50 -0.63 -6.25
N THR A 54 5.25 0.69 -6.23
CA THR A 54 6.30 1.70 -6.35
C THR A 54 7.28 1.63 -5.17
N ALA A 55 6.80 1.61 -3.93
CA ALA A 55 7.62 1.49 -2.73
C ALA A 55 8.49 0.21 -2.75
N THR A 56 7.89 -0.92 -3.17
CA THR A 56 8.58 -2.21 -3.29
C THR A 56 9.68 -2.15 -4.34
N LEU A 57 9.40 -1.61 -5.53
CA LEU A 57 10.37 -1.50 -6.61
C LEU A 57 11.51 -0.54 -6.24
N VAL A 58 11.20 0.59 -5.60
CA VAL A 58 12.21 1.54 -5.12
C VAL A 58 13.12 0.89 -4.08
N PHE A 59 12.55 0.14 -3.13
CA PHE A 59 13.32 -0.60 -2.14
C PHE A 59 14.24 -1.65 -2.79
N LEU A 60 13.70 -2.47 -3.69
CA LEU A 60 14.48 -3.51 -4.38
C LEU A 60 15.62 -2.91 -5.22
N LYS A 61 15.38 -1.77 -5.88
CA LYS A 61 16.41 -1.05 -6.65
C LYS A 61 17.46 -0.43 -5.73
N LYS A 62 17.04 0.27 -4.67
CA LYS A 62 17.94 0.92 -3.69
C LYS A 62 18.93 -0.08 -3.10
N HIS A 63 18.48 -1.29 -2.83
CA HIS A 63 19.30 -2.34 -2.23
C HIS A 63 19.98 -3.27 -3.24
N ASN A 64 19.90 -2.97 -4.54
CA ASN A 64 20.46 -3.77 -5.64
C ASN A 64 19.99 -5.24 -5.71
N ILE A 65 18.91 -5.57 -4.99
CA ILE A 65 18.30 -6.91 -4.95
C ILE A 65 17.15 -7.07 -5.95
N HIS A 66 16.95 -6.08 -6.83
CA HIS A 66 15.93 -6.11 -7.88
C HIS A 66 16.13 -7.20 -8.95
N ASN A 67 17.25 -7.94 -8.97
CA ASN A 67 17.42 -9.11 -9.84
C ASN A 67 17.34 -10.43 -9.08
N ASP A 68 17.27 -10.39 -7.75
CA ASP A 68 17.11 -11.56 -6.91
C ASP A 68 15.63 -11.98 -6.87
N ALA A 69 15.35 -13.17 -7.39
CA ALA A 69 14.00 -13.71 -7.47
C ALA A 69 13.39 -14.02 -6.09
N GLU A 70 14.21 -14.47 -5.13
CA GLU A 70 13.79 -14.77 -3.77
C GLU A 70 13.52 -13.46 -3.01
N ALA A 71 14.38 -12.45 -3.18
CA ALA A 71 14.19 -11.14 -2.57
C ALA A 71 12.93 -10.44 -3.10
N LYS A 72 12.69 -10.50 -4.42
CA LYS A 72 11.43 -10.06 -5.03
C LYS A 72 10.23 -10.75 -4.42
N LYS A 73 10.25 -12.09 -4.38
CA LYS A 73 9.12 -12.89 -3.87
C LYS A 73 8.79 -12.53 -2.42
N ARG A 74 9.81 -12.35 -1.57
CA ARG A 74 9.64 -11.92 -0.18
C ARG A 74 9.09 -10.50 -0.09
N ALA A 75 9.68 -9.56 -0.81
CA ALA A 75 9.21 -8.17 -0.85
C ALA A 75 7.74 -8.10 -1.27
N PHE A 76 7.34 -8.77 -2.35
CA PHE A 76 5.94 -8.81 -2.81
C PHE A 76 5.00 -9.49 -1.80
N THR A 77 5.48 -10.50 -1.08
CA THR A 77 4.69 -11.17 -0.03
C THR A 77 4.41 -10.23 1.14
N ILE A 78 5.43 -9.49 1.60
CA ILE A 78 5.31 -8.47 2.64
C ILE A 78 4.34 -7.37 2.16
N THR A 79 4.56 -6.85 0.96
CA THR A 79 3.70 -5.85 0.33
C THR A 79 2.24 -6.28 0.28
N LYS A 80 1.95 -7.53 -0.12
CA LYS A 80 0.59 -8.06 -0.16
C LYS A 80 -0.04 -8.18 1.23
N LEU A 81 0.73 -8.58 2.23
CA LEU A 81 0.26 -8.68 3.63
C LEU A 81 -0.14 -7.30 4.16
N TYR A 82 0.73 -6.30 3.97
CA TYR A 82 0.46 -4.93 4.39
C TYR A 82 -0.69 -4.29 3.60
N ALA A 83 -0.84 -4.60 2.30
CA ALA A 83 -1.94 -4.09 1.49
C ALA A 83 -3.27 -4.61 2.02
N LYS A 84 -3.35 -5.91 2.33
CA LYS A 84 -4.54 -6.51 2.95
C LYS A 84 -4.85 -5.83 4.28
N ARG A 85 -3.86 -5.66 5.16
CA ARG A 85 -4.05 -4.98 6.45
C ARG A 85 -4.57 -3.55 6.27
N CYS A 86 -4.01 -2.80 5.32
CA CYS A 86 -4.45 -1.44 5.01
C CYS A 86 -5.91 -1.38 4.58
N VAL A 87 -6.35 -2.29 3.70
CA VAL A 87 -7.74 -2.39 3.26
C VAL A 87 -8.65 -2.83 4.41
N ASP A 88 -8.23 -3.81 5.22
CA ASP A 88 -9.00 -4.28 6.37
C ASP A 88 -9.19 -3.15 7.39
N ASP A 89 -8.16 -2.36 7.66
CA ASP A 89 -8.24 -1.20 8.56
C ASP A 89 -9.09 -0.08 7.97
N PHE A 90 -9.00 0.18 6.67
CA PHE A 90 -9.88 1.10 5.96
C PHE A 90 -11.36 0.68 6.01
N SER A 91 -11.66 -0.61 5.88
CA SER A 91 -13.02 -1.14 5.89
C SER A 91 -13.73 -1.05 7.25
N LYS A 92 -12.97 -0.84 8.34
CA LYS A 92 -13.50 -0.65 9.70
C LYS A 92 -13.86 0.82 10.00
N VAL A 93 -13.45 1.76 9.15
CA VAL A 93 -13.77 3.20 9.25
C VAL A 93 -15.10 3.46 8.55
#